data_AF-A0A3D4AK59-F1
#
_entry.id   AF-A0A3D4AK59-F1
#
_cell.length_a   1.000
_cell.length_b   1.000
_cell.length_c   1.000
_cell.angle_alpha   90.00
_cell.angle_beta   90.00
_cell.angle_gamma   90.00
#
_symmetry.space_group_name_H-M   'P 1'
#
loop_
_entity.id
_entity.type
_entity.pdbx_description
1 polymer ?
#
loop_
_entity_poly.entity_id
_entity_poly.type
_entity_poly.pdbx_seq_one_letter_code
_entity_poly.pdbx_strand_id
1 'polypeptide(L)'
;MYLLEKDGFVSNLEVKYKRKDGSEFWGFLTSKKTTVENGKVMYDGAVCDISERKLLQEELIMVKEMAEKSSLAKSQFLSTMSHEIRTPMNAVIGASHLLLEDENRPEQR
;
A
#
# COMPACT_ATOMS: atom_id res chain seq x y z
N MET A 1 18.90 -26.66 0.40
CA MET A 1 19.84 -27.62 -0.24
C MET A 1 19.13 -28.58 -1.20
N TYR A 2 17.88 -29.01 -0.93
CA TYR A 2 17.08 -29.92 -1.78
C TYR A 2 16.79 -29.45 -3.23
N LEU A 3 16.72 -28.14 -3.53
CA LEU A 3 16.39 -27.69 -4.91
C LEU A 3 17.56 -27.87 -5.91
N LEU A 4 18.80 -27.78 -5.46
CA LEU A 4 19.98 -27.88 -6.34
C LEU A 4 20.24 -29.31 -6.84
N GLU A 5 19.69 -30.31 -6.15
CA GLU A 5 19.86 -31.73 -6.49
C GLU A 5 18.86 -32.22 -7.54
N LYS A 6 17.69 -31.56 -7.67
CA LYS A 6 16.60 -32.02 -8.54
C LYS A 6 16.65 -31.41 -9.94
N ASP A 7 16.87 -30.10 -10.04
CA ASP A 7 16.76 -29.37 -11.31
C ASP A 7 18.12 -28.84 -11.83
N GLY A 8 19.18 -28.93 -11.02
CA GLY A 8 20.51 -28.42 -11.40
C GLY A 8 20.60 -26.90 -11.49
N PHE A 9 19.54 -26.16 -11.13
CA PHE A 9 19.55 -24.71 -10.96
C PHE A 9 18.55 -24.26 -9.88
N VAL A 10 18.85 -23.14 -9.23
CA VAL A 10 17.98 -22.39 -8.33
C VAL A 10 17.94 -20.98 -8.87
N SER A 11 16.75 -20.45 -9.10
CA SER A 11 16.57 -19.07 -9.54
C SER A 11 15.55 -18.38 -8.66
N ASN A 12 15.71 -17.06 -8.50
CA ASN A 12 14.77 -16.18 -7.82
C ASN A 12 14.44 -16.58 -6.37
N LEU A 13 15.38 -17.18 -5.65
CA LEU A 13 15.13 -17.61 -4.28
C LEU A 13 15.50 -16.51 -3.29
N GLU A 14 14.51 -15.96 -2.59
CA GLU A 14 14.72 -15.04 -1.47
C GLU A 14 14.81 -15.82 -0.17
N VAL A 15 15.95 -15.72 0.52
CA VAL A 15 16.20 -16.45 1.77
C VAL A 15 16.83 -15.50 2.79
N LYS A 16 16.55 -15.70 4.07
CA LYS A 16 17.31 -15.05 5.13
C LYS A 16 18.68 -15.73 5.31
N TYR A 17 19.73 -14.94 5.11
CA TYR A 17 21.11 -15.32 5.34
C TYR A 17 21.62 -14.76 6.66
N LYS A 18 22.60 -15.45 7.26
CA LYS A 18 23.31 -14.99 8.44
C LYS A 18 24.77 -14.72 8.09
N ARG A 19 25.24 -13.51 8.39
CA ARG A 19 26.65 -13.10 8.23
C ARG A 19 27.51 -13.74 9.32
N LYS A 20 28.84 -13.71 9.15
CA LYS A 20 29.79 -14.25 10.13
C LYS A 20 29.71 -13.54 11.50
N ASP A 21 29.35 -12.26 11.51
CA ASP A 21 29.13 -11.47 12.73
C ASP A 21 27.80 -11.78 13.44
N GLY A 22 26.96 -12.64 12.84
CA GLY A 22 25.67 -13.05 13.38
C GLY A 22 24.48 -12.21 12.93
N SER A 23 24.68 -11.10 12.21
CA SER A 23 23.60 -10.30 11.62
C SER A 23 22.86 -11.05 10.51
N GLU A 24 21.56 -10.77 10.37
CA GLU A 24 20.71 -11.35 9.33
C GLU A 24 20.47 -10.37 8.18
N PHE A 25 20.39 -10.89 6.97
CA PHE A 25 20.03 -10.11 5.79
C PHE A 25 19.19 -10.96 4.82
N TRP A 26 18.34 -10.31 4.04
CA TRP A 26 17.63 -10.97 2.96
C TRP A 26 18.56 -11.09 1.76
N GLY A 27 18.85 -12.33 1.34
CA GLY A 27 19.63 -12.61 0.15
C GLY A 27 18.77 -13.13 -0.97
N PHE A 28 18.99 -12.62 -2.16
CA PHE A 28 18.43 -13.11 -3.41
C PHE A 28 19.46 -14.01 -4.08
N LEU A 29 19.17 -15.32 -4.10
CA LEU A 29 20.04 -16.36 -4.63
C LEU A 29 19.58 -16.80 -6.02
N THR A 30 20.53 -16.77 -6.95
CA THR A 30 20.47 -17.53 -8.20
C THR A 30 21.74 -18.35 -8.32
N SER A 31 21.62 -19.65 -8.57
CA SER A 31 22.75 -20.56 -8.75
C SER A 31 22.43 -21.65 -9.77
N LYS A 32 23.42 -22.03 -10.57
CA LYS A 32 23.35 -23.12 -11.55
C LYS A 32 24.51 -24.08 -11.33
N LYS A 33 24.21 -25.38 -11.43
CA LYS A 33 25.18 -26.46 -11.49
C LYS A 33 25.74 -26.55 -12.92
N THR A 34 27.04 -26.47 -13.07
CA THR A 34 27.75 -26.57 -14.36
C THR A 34 28.87 -27.59 -14.25
N THR A 35 29.01 -28.46 -15.25
CA THR A 35 30.11 -29.43 -15.34
C THR A 35 31.25 -28.83 -16.17
N VAL A 36 32.45 -28.80 -15.60
CA VAL A 36 33.67 -28.32 -16.28
C VAL A 36 34.30 -29.48 -17.07
N GLU A 37 35.06 -29.18 -18.13
CA GLU A 37 35.68 -30.16 -19.06
C GLU A 37 36.41 -31.33 -18.37
N ASN A 38 36.91 -31.15 -17.15
CA ASN A 38 37.60 -32.19 -16.38
C ASN A 38 36.65 -33.10 -15.57
N GLY A 39 35.35 -33.11 -15.87
CA GLY A 39 34.32 -33.87 -15.13
C GLY A 39 33.99 -33.33 -13.75
N LYS A 40 34.58 -32.20 -13.34
CA LYS A 40 34.33 -31.55 -12.05
C LYS A 40 33.03 -30.76 -12.09
N VAL A 41 32.17 -30.97 -11.11
CA VAL A 41 30.94 -30.18 -10.91
C VAL A 41 31.27 -28.88 -10.17
N MET A 42 30.87 -27.76 -10.73
CA MET A 42 30.94 -26.43 -10.12
C MET A 42 29.52 -25.87 -9.96
N TYR A 43 29.29 -25.13 -8.88
CA TYR A 43 28.09 -24.32 -8.70
C TYR A 43 28.47 -22.87 -8.95
N ASP A 44 27.95 -22.30 -10.03
CA ASP A 44 28.03 -20.87 -10.28
C ASP A 44 26.80 -20.21 -9.67
N GLY A 45 26.94 -19.07 -9.04
CA GLY A 45 25.81 -18.41 -8.40
C GLY A 45 26.18 -17.10 -7.73
N ALA A 46 25.20 -16.21 -7.69
CA ALA A 46 25.31 -14.92 -7.04
C ALA A 46 24.27 -14.82 -5.93
N VAL A 47 24.69 -14.22 -4.82
CA VAL A 47 23.80 -13.77 -3.74
C VAL A 47 23.85 -12.25 -3.73
N CYS A 48 22.70 -11.61 -3.89
CA CYS A 48 22.56 -10.18 -3.74
C CYS A 48 21.82 -9.87 -2.44
N ASP A 49 22.35 -8.94 -1.63
CA ASP A 49 21.62 -8.44 -0.45
C ASP A 49 20.47 -7.56 -0.94
N ILE A 50 19.24 -7.94 -0.59
CA ILE A 50 18.01 -7.25 -0.96
C ILE A 50 17.28 -6.67 0.28
N SER A 51 17.98 -6.57 1.42
CA SER A 51 17.37 -6.08 2.67
C SER A 51 16.86 -4.65 2.51
N GLU A 52 17.65 -3.76 1.90
CA GLU A 52 17.25 -2.38 1.62
C GLU A 52 16.02 -2.32 0.70
N ARG A 53 15.98 -3.16 -0.35
CA ARG A 53 14.83 -3.25 -1.26
C ARG A 53 13.56 -3.65 -0.50
N LYS A 54 13.65 -4.63 0.41
CA LYS A 54 12.51 -5.08 1.23
C LYS A 54 12.03 -3.98 2.18
N LEU A 55 12.95 -3.28 2.85
CA LEU A 55 12.63 -2.17 3.74
C LEU A 55 11.91 -1.04 3.00
N LEU A 56 12.43 -0.63 1.84
CA LEU A 56 11.78 0.39 1.01
C LEU A 56 10.40 -0.06 0.53
N GLN A 57 10.23 -1.34 0.18
CA GLN A 57 8.94 -1.88 -0.23
C GLN A 57 7.91 -1.84 0.92
N GLU A 58 8.32 -2.22 2.14
CA GLU A 58 7.46 -2.15 3.33
C GLU A 58 7.11 -0.70 3.68
N GLU A 59 8.08 0.21 3.64
CA GLU A 59 7.86 1.65 3.87
C GLU A 59 6.87 2.24 2.87
N LEU A 60 7.01 1.92 1.58
CA LEU A 60 6.09 2.36 0.54
C LEU A 60 4.67 1.87 0.79
N ILE A 61 4.50 0.61 1.21
CA ILE A 61 3.18 0.05 1.54
C ILE A 61 2.57 0.81 2.71
N MET A 62 3.33 1.02 3.79
CA MET A 62 2.85 1.76 4.97
C MET A 62 2.44 3.19 4.65
N VAL A 63 3.27 3.93 3.90
CA VAL A 63 2.98 5.31 3.50
C VAL A 63 1.73 5.37 2.62
N LYS A 64 1.60 4.44 1.67
CA LYS A 64 0.42 4.35 0.81
C LYS A 64 -0.85 4.11 1.63
N GLU A 65 -0.85 3.14 2.53
CA GLU A 65 -1.99 2.84 3.39
C GLU A 65 -2.38 4.03 4.28
N MET A 66 -1.40 4.75 4.82
CA MET A 66 -1.64 5.94 5.62
C MET A 66 -2.28 7.06 4.79
N ALA A 67 -1.81 7.28 3.57
CA ALA A 67 -2.37 8.26 2.64
C ALA A 67 -3.81 7.90 2.24
N GLU A 68 -4.07 6.63 1.93
CA GLU A 68 -5.41 6.13 1.60
C GLU A 68 -6.38 6.30 2.76
N LYS A 69 -5.98 5.94 3.98
CA LYS A 69 -6.79 6.14 5.21
C LYS A 69 -7.10 7.63 5.43
N SER A 70 -6.10 8.50 5.28
CA SER A 70 -6.30 9.95 5.42
C SER A 70 -7.26 10.50 4.35
N SER A 71 -7.11 10.07 3.10
CA SER A 71 -7.98 10.48 1.99
C SER A 71 -9.42 10.03 2.21
N LEU A 72 -9.61 8.79 2.66
CA LEU A 72 -10.93 8.24 2.97
C LEU A 72 -11.59 9.01 4.12
N ALA A 73 -10.87 9.23 5.22
CA ALA A 73 -11.38 9.99 6.36
C ALA A 73 -11.77 11.41 5.97
N LYS A 74 -10.96 12.10 5.15
CA LYS A 74 -11.28 13.43 4.62
C LYS A 74 -12.55 13.41 3.76
N SER A 75 -12.67 12.44 2.87
CA SER A 75 -13.81 12.32 1.97
C SER A 75 -15.10 12.04 2.74
N GLN A 76 -15.05 11.13 3.70
CA GLN A 76 -16.17 10.82 4.60
C GLN A 76 -16.58 12.05 5.41
N PHE A 77 -15.61 12.74 6.02
CA PHE A 77 -15.86 13.96 6.77
C PHE A 77 -16.56 15.03 5.92
N LEU A 78 -16.03 15.32 4.72
CA LEU A 78 -16.61 16.32 3.83
C LEU A 78 -18.01 15.93 3.35
N SER A 79 -18.23 14.65 3.04
CA SER A 79 -19.55 14.15 2.65
C SER A 79 -20.55 14.30 3.78
N THR A 80 -20.22 13.82 4.98
CA THR A 80 -21.07 13.94 6.17
C THR A 80 -21.37 15.41 6.47
N MET A 81 -20.36 16.27 6.53
CA MET A 81 -20.56 17.70 6.81
C MET A 81 -21.45 18.37 5.75
N SER A 82 -21.30 18.02 4.48
CA SER A 82 -22.15 18.56 3.41
C SER A 82 -23.62 18.15 3.57
N HIS A 83 -23.88 16.91 3.98
CA HIS A 83 -25.23 16.42 4.26
C HIS A 83 -25.82 17.12 5.49
N GLU A 84 -25.05 17.21 6.57
CA GLU A 84 -25.47 17.83 7.82
C GLU A 84 -25.72 19.35 7.69
N ILE A 85 -24.97 20.06 6.83
CA ILE A 85 -25.20 21.49 6.56
C ILE A 85 -26.44 21.73 5.69
N ARG A 86 -26.75 20.81 4.76
CA ARG A 86 -27.89 20.96 3.83
C ARG A 86 -29.22 21.04 4.56
N THR A 87 -29.41 20.23 5.60
CA THR A 87 -30.66 20.17 6.37
C THR A 87 -31.03 21.50 7.03
N PRO A 88 -30.19 22.11 7.90
CA PRO A 88 -30.50 23.39 8.52
C PRO A 88 -30.57 24.52 7.49
N MET A 89 -29.72 24.50 6.45
CA MET A 89 -29.76 25.52 5.40
C MET A 89 -31.09 25.50 4.63
N ASN A 90 -31.60 24.31 4.28
CA ASN A 90 -32.91 24.16 3.65
C ASN A 90 -34.05 24.63 4.57
N ALA A 91 -33.95 24.37 5.88
CA ALA A 91 -34.94 24.86 6.85
C ALA A 91 -34.95 26.39 6.94
N VAL A 92 -33.79 27.04 6.97
CA VAL A 92 -33.67 28.51 6.97
C VAL A 92 -34.23 29.10 5.67
N ILE A 93 -33.88 28.54 4.50
CA ILE A 93 -34.40 29.01 3.22
C ILE A 93 -35.93 28.87 3.16
N GLY A 94 -36.47 27.73 3.59
CA GLY A 94 -37.92 27.50 3.64
C GLY A 94 -38.65 28.50 4.54
N ALA A 95 -38.12 28.76 5.75
CA ALA A 95 -38.67 29.75 6.66
C ALA A 95 -38.64 31.17 6.06
N SER A 96 -37.53 31.57 5.42
CA SER A 96 -37.43 32.86 4.74
C SER A 96 -38.43 33.00 3.59
N HIS A 97 -38.66 31.92 2.83
CA HIS A 97 -39.65 31.94 1.73
C HIS A 97 -41.07 32.16 2.25
N LEU A 98 -41.45 31.49 3.33
CA LEU A 98 -42.75 31.66 3.97
C LEU A 98 -42.95 33.09 4.49
N LEU A 99 -41.92 33.70 5.09
CA LEU A 99 -41.98 35.09 5.55
C LEU A 99 -42.15 36.07 4.39
N LEU A 100 -41.43 35.87 3.28
CA LEU A 100 -41.57 36.69 2.08
C LEU A 100 -42.92 36.51 1.39
N GLU A 101 -43.50 35.30 1.41
CA GLU A 101 -44.85 35.04 0.92
C GLU A 101 -45.91 35.73 1.80
N ASP A 102 -45.75 35.70 3.12
CA ASP A 102 -46.69 36.34 4.07
C ASP A 102 -46.69 37.87 3.95
N GLU A 103 -45.51 38.49 3.75
CA GLU A 103 -45.40 39.92 3.44
C GLU A 103 -46.10 40.31 2.12
N ASN A 104 -46.26 39.37 1.18
CA ASN A 104 -46.91 39.60 -0.11
C ASN A 104 -48.39 39.16 -0.14
N ARG A 105 -48.96 38.68 0.97
CA ARG A 105 -50.40 38.38 1.04
C ARG A 105 -51.18 39.68 1.22
N PRO A 106 -52.13 40.01 0.32
CA PRO A 106 -53.00 41.15 0.54
C PRO A 106 -53.78 40.90 1.83
N GLU A 107 -53.86 41.92 2.71
CA GLU A 107 -54.59 41.88 3.98
C GLU A 107 -55.91 41.13 3.81
N GLN A 108 -55.97 39.89 4.30
CA GLN A 108 -57.22 39.16 4.39
C GLN A 108 -58.01 39.80 5.54
N ARG A 109 -58.80 40.81 5.17
CA ARG A 109 -59.94 41.32 5.93
C ARG A 109 -61.02 40.25 6.11
#